data_AF-A0A0G0N951-F1
#
_entry.id   AF-A0A0G0N951-F1
#
_cell.length_a   1.000
_cell.length_b   1.000
_cell.length_c   1.000
_cell.angle_alpha   90.00
_cell.angle_beta   90.00
_cell.angle_gamma   90.00
#
_symmetry.space_group_name_H-M   'P 1'
#
loop_
_entity.id
_entity.type
_entity.pdbx_description
1 polymer ?
#
loop_
_entity_poly.entity_id
_entity_poly.type
_entity_poly.pdbx_seq_one_letter_code
_entity_poly.pdbx_strand_id
1 'polypeptide(L)' 'MKTLNGMDWVALILVIIGALNWGLVGAFGFNLVATLFGDMSVLSRIVYGLVGLAAIYMAAISMQLGRK' A
#
# COMPACT_ATOMS: atom_id res chain seq x y z
N MET A 1 4.54 -8.75 22.83
CA MET A 1 4.32 -7.98 21.58
C MET A 1 4.58 -8.92 20.41
N LYS A 2 3.70 -8.97 19.39
CA LYS A 2 3.99 -9.74 18.17
C LYS A 2 5.12 -9.01 17.45
N THR A 3 6.26 -9.66 17.28
CA THR A 3 7.36 -9.11 16.47
C THR A 3 6.93 -9.15 15.00
N LEU A 4 7.11 -8.04 14.27
CA LEU A 4 6.81 -7.99 12.84
C LEU A 4 7.78 -8.90 12.09
N ASN A 5 7.24 -9.80 11.27
CA ASN A 5 8.03 -10.65 10.39
C ASN A 5 8.30 -9.94 9.04
N GLY A 6 9.08 -10.57 8.17
CA GLY A 6 9.43 -9.98 6.86
C GLY A 6 8.22 -9.67 5.98
N MET A 7 7.16 -10.49 6.02
CA MET A 7 5.93 -10.27 5.25
C MET A 7 5.17 -9.05 5.77
N ASP A 8 5.10 -8.88 7.10
CA ASP A 8 4.45 -7.73 7.74
C ASP A 8 5.15 -6.43 7.33
N TRP A 9 6.48 -6.42 7.29
CA TRP A 9 7.27 -5.27 6.84
C TRP A 9 7.05 -4.94 5.37
N VAL A 10 7.03 -5.95 4.48
CA VAL A 10 6.75 -5.75 3.06
C VAL A 10 5.35 -5.16 2.87
N ALA A 11 4.35 -5.70 3.57
CA ALA A 11 2.99 -5.20 3.51
C ALA A 11 2.90 -3.75 4.03
N LEU A 12 3.57 -3.44 5.15
CA LEU A 12 3.63 -2.09 5.70
C LEU A 12 4.23 -1.09 4.70
N ILE A 13 5.36 -1.43 4.07
CA ILE A 13 6.01 -0.58 3.07
C ILE A 13 5.08 -0.33 1.88
N LEU A 14 4.44 -1.38 1.35
CA LEU A 14 3.49 -1.25 0.24
C LEU A 14 2.30 -0.36 0.59
N VAL A 15 1.76 -0.48 1.80
CA VAL A 15 0.67 0.38 2.29
C VAL A 15 1.12 1.84 2.39
N ILE A 16 2.32 2.10 2.90
CA ILE A 16 2.88 3.46 2.98
C ILE A 16 3.04 4.04 1.58
N ILE A 17 3.60 3.29 0.63
CA ILE A 17 3.73 3.74 -0.77
C ILE A 17 2.36 4.08 -1.36
N GLY A 18 1.35 3.23 -1.12
CA GLY A 18 -0.03 3.47 -1.53
C GLY A 18 -0.62 4.75 -0.95
N ALA A 19 -0.50 4.93 0.37
CA ALA A 19 -1.01 6.10 1.07
C ALA A 19 -0.33 7.39 0.59
N LEU A 20 0.98 7.35 0.34
CA LEU A 20 1.71 8.49 -0.23
C LEU A 20 1.24 8.81 -1.65
N ASN A 21 1.08 7.81 -2.53
CA ASN A 21 0.57 8.05 -3.88
C ASN A 21 -0.83 8.67 -3.86
N TRP A 22 -1.76 8.11 -3.08
CA TRP A 22 -3.11 8.64 -2.96
C TRP A 22 -3.15 10.00 -2.25
N GLY A 23 -2.25 10.25 -1.30
CA GLY A 23 -2.09 11.56 -0.68
C GLY A 23 -1.65 12.64 -1.68
N LEU A 24 -0.71 12.31 -2.57
CA LEU A 24 -0.29 13.20 -3.66
C LEU A 24 -1.42 13.45 -4.68
N VAL A 25 -2.18 12.42 -5.02
CA VAL A 25 -3.35 12.55 -5.89
C VAL A 25 -4.42 13.43 -5.23
N GLY A 26 -4.70 13.27 -3.94
CA GLY A 26 -5.69 14.05 -3.23
C GLY A 26 -5.27 15.52 -3.00
N ALA A 27 -3.99 15.76 -2.71
CA ALA A 27 -3.49 17.10 -2.42
C ALA A 27 -3.16 17.92 -3.67
N PHE A 28 -2.60 17.28 -4.70
CA PHE A 28 -2.03 17.96 -5.87
C PHE A 28 -2.57 17.43 -7.21
N GLY A 29 -3.46 16.42 -7.21
CA GLY A 29 -3.89 15.74 -8.43
C GLY A 29 -2.79 14.91 -9.09
N PHE A 30 -1.64 14.71 -8.42
CA PHE A 30 -0.47 14.09 -8.99
C PHE A 30 -0.39 12.60 -8.66
N ASN A 31 -0.48 11.75 -9.69
CA ASN A 31 -0.38 10.30 -9.54
C ASN A 31 1.04 9.81 -9.87
N LEU A 32 1.88 9.68 -8.84
CA LEU A 32 3.27 9.26 -8.96
C LEU A 32 3.40 7.89 -9.65
N VAL A 33 2.54 6.92 -9.30
CA VAL A 33 2.57 5.58 -9.91
C VAL A 33 2.27 5.66 -11.41
N ALA A 34 1.25 6.41 -11.80
CA ALA A 34 0.94 6.64 -13.22
C ALA A 34 2.04 7.44 -13.94
N THR A 35 2.69 8.40 -13.28
CA THR A 35 3.80 9.17 -13.86
C THR A 35 5.03 8.29 -14.13
N LEU A 36 5.34 7.35 -13.23
CA LEU A 36 6.52 6.48 -13.38
C LEU A 36 6.28 5.32 -14.33
N PHE A 37 5.09 4.70 -14.29
CA PHE A 37 4.81 3.45 -14.99
C PHE A 37 3.83 3.61 -16.15
N GLY A 38 3.34 4.82 -16.41
CA GLY A 38 2.33 5.12 -17.43
C GLY A 38 0.90 4.98 -16.89
N ASP A 39 0.02 5.87 -17.35
CA ASP A 39 -1.38 5.86 -16.93
C ASP A 39 -2.10 4.59 -17.40
N MET A 40 -2.83 3.96 -16.48
CA MET A 40 -3.49 2.66 -16.65
C MET A 40 -2.66 1.54 -17.33
N SER A 41 -1.33 1.62 -17.29
CA SER A 41 -0.48 0.55 -17.80
C SER A 41 -0.66 -0.74 -17.00
N VAL A 42 -0.33 -1.89 -17.61
CA VAL A 42 -0.37 -3.19 -16.92
C VAL A 42 0.44 -3.14 -15.63
N LEU A 43 1.59 -2.46 -15.64
CA LEU A 43 2.47 -2.33 -14.48
C LEU A 43 1.86 -1.45 -13.38
N SER A 44 1.27 -0.31 -13.73
CA SER A 44 0.53 0.54 -12.78
C SER A 44 -0.60 -0.23 -12.10
N ARG A 45 -1.35 -1.04 -12.86
CA ARG A 45 -2.44 -1.87 -12.33
C ARG A 45 -1.93 -2.94 -11.37
N ILE A 46 -0.78 -3.56 -11.67
CA ILE A 46 -0.13 -4.51 -10.76
C ILE A 46 0.27 -3.81 -9.45
N VAL A 47 0.89 -2.63 -9.53
CA VAL A 47 1.29 -1.86 -8.34
C VAL A 47 0.06 -1.53 -7.48
N TYR A 48 -1.02 -1.02 -8.08
CA TYR A 48 -2.26 -0.73 -7.35
C TYR A 48 -2.88 -1.99 -6.72
N GLY A 49 -2.84 -3.12 -7.43
CA GLY A 49 -3.28 -4.41 -6.91
C GLY A 49 -2.49 -4.86 -5.69
N LEU A 50 -1.15 -4.79 -5.76
CA LEU A 50 -0.26 -5.16 -4.65
C LEU A 50 -0.44 -4.25 -3.43
N VAL A 51 -0.58 -2.95 -3.65
CA VAL A 51 -0.89 -1.97 -2.60
C VAL A 51 -2.22 -2.31 -1.91
N GLY A 52 -3.27 -2.60 -2.69
CA GLY A 52 -4.58 -2.99 -2.17
C GLY A 52 -4.54 -4.27 -1.34
N LEU A 53 -3.86 -5.31 -1.84
CA LEU A 53 -3.67 -6.57 -1.11
C LEU A 53 -2.88 -6.37 0.20
N ALA A 54 -1.82 -5.55 0.15
CA ALA A 54 -1.04 -5.22 1.34
C ALA A 54 -1.88 -4.47 2.39
N ALA A 55 -2.76 -3.56 1.97
CA ALA A 55 -3.67 -2.86 2.86
C ALA A 55 -4.66 -3.81 3.55
N ILE A 56 -5.23 -4.77 2.81
CA ILE A 56 -6.12 -5.79 3.36
C ILE A 56 -5.37 -6.66 4.38
N TYR A 57 -4.15 -7.09 4.05
CA TYR A 57 -3.31 -7.88 4.95
C TYR A 57 -3.01 -7.12 6.26
N MET A 58 -2.59 -5.85 6.14
CA MET A 58 -2.31 -4.99 7.29
C MET A 58 -3.54 -4.73 8.15
N ALA A 59 -4.72 -4.55 7.55
CA ALA A 59 -5.98 -4.42 8.27
C ALA A 59 -6.34 -5.71 9.02
N ALA A 60 -6.15 -6.88 8.40
CA ALA A 60 -6.41 -8.17 9.02
C ALA A 60 -5.52 -8.42 10.25
N ILE A 61 -4.23 -8.07 10.17
CA ILE A 61 -3.31 -8.25 11.29
C ILE A 61 -3.45 -7.16 12.37
N SER A 62 -3.75 -5.92 12.00
CA SER A 62 -3.95 -4.83 12.98
C SER A 62 -5.14 -5.10 13.91
N MET A 63 -6.22 -5.72 13.39
CA MET A 63 -7.35 -6.18 14.20
C MET A 63 -6.96 -7.25 15.24
N GLN A 64 -5.90 -8.02 14.99
CA GLN A 64 -5.39 -9.02 15.94
C GLN A 64 -4.43 -8.43 16.97
N LEU A 65 -3.81 -7.29 16.69
CA LEU A 65 -2.89 -6.61 17.60
C LEU A 65 -3.61 -5.88 18.75
N GLY A 66 -4.82 -5.37 18.52
CA GLY A 66 -5.63 -4.67 19.54
C GLY A 66 -6.47 -5.57 20.45
N ARG A 67 -6.53 -6.88 20.19
CA ARG A 67 -7.32 -7.86 20.99
C ARG A 67 -6.54 -8.49 22.14
N LYS A 68 -5.57 -7.80 22.73
CA LYS A 68 -4.81 -8.26 23.91
C LYS A 68 -5.00 -7.34 25.10
#